data_AF-A0A1Q7AY94-F1
#
_entry.id   AF-A0A1Q7AY94-F1
#
_cell.length_a   1.000
_cell.length_b   1.000
_cell.length_c   1.000
_cell.angle_alpha   90.00
_cell.angle_beta   90.00
_cell.angle_gamma   90.00
#
_symmetry.space_group_name_H-M   'P 1'
#
loop_
_entity.id
_entity.type
_entity.pdbx_description
1 polymer ?
#
loop_
_entity_poly.entity_id
_entity_poly.type
_entity_poly.pdbx_seq_one_letter_code
_entity_poly.pdbx_strand_id
1 'polypeptide(L)'
;MLAISDPIATRRAVTVARQLSPALHIIARTRYLRDIEDLRVTGADQVVPEEFETSIEIFSLVLQHYRMPARVITEKAERIRQEGYALFRKGQPGLKEIVAKEADDLYVDD
;
A
#
# COMPACT_ATOMS: atom_id res chain seq x y z
N MET A 1 -13.83 -2.88 11.58
CA MET A 1 -12.84 -2.07 10.83
C MET A 1 -12.53 -0.83 11.63
N LEU A 2 -11.25 -0.51 11.84
CA LEU A 2 -10.80 0.72 12.50
C LEU A 2 -10.38 1.72 11.42
N ALA A 3 -11.10 2.84 11.33
CA ALA A 3 -10.87 3.91 10.36
C ALA A 3 -10.69 5.25 11.11
N ILE A 4 -9.60 5.34 11.88
CA ILE A 4 -9.27 6.51 12.69
C ILE A 4 -8.13 7.27 11.99
N SER A 5 -8.28 8.57 11.79
CA SER A 5 -7.29 9.38 11.07
C SER A 5 -5.99 9.59 11.84
N ASP A 6 -6.03 9.47 13.17
CA ASP A 6 -4.84 9.54 14.03
C ASP A 6 -4.14 8.16 14.11
N PRO A 7 -2.88 8.05 13.67
CA PRO A 7 -2.11 6.81 13.76
C PRO A 7 -1.95 6.30 15.20
N ILE A 8 -1.81 7.22 16.16
CA ILE A 8 -1.61 6.86 17.58
C ILE A 8 -2.89 6.22 18.14
N ALA A 9 -4.04 6.87 17.92
CA ALA A 9 -5.34 6.33 18.30
C ALA A 9 -5.65 5.01 17.60
N THR A 10 -5.32 4.86 16.31
CA THR A 10 -5.48 3.60 15.58
C THR A 10 -4.69 2.48 16.25
N ARG A 11 -3.41 2.71 16.54
CA ARG A 11 -2.56 1.72 17.20
C ARG A 11 -3.12 1.30 18.56
N ARG A 12 -3.52 2.27 19.39
CA ARG A 12 -4.14 2.00 20.70
C ARG A 12 -5.42 1.18 20.57
N ALA A 13 -6.28 1.51 19.60
CA ALA A 13 -7.51 0.79 19.35
C ALA A 13 -7.23 -0.67 18.93
N VAL A 14 -6.22 -0.92 18.08
CA VAL A 14 -5.78 -2.28 17.74
C VAL A 14 -5.32 -3.03 18.99
N THR A 15 -4.48 -2.42 19.83
CA THR A 15 -4.00 -3.05 21.07
C THR A 15 -5.16 -3.46 21.98
N VAL A 16 -6.07 -2.54 22.27
CA VAL A 16 -7.21 -2.78 23.16
C VAL A 16 -8.13 -3.86 22.57
N ALA A 17 -8.44 -3.77 21.27
CA ALA A 17 -9.28 -4.75 20.60
C ALA A 17 -8.70 -6.17 20.68
N ARG A 18 -7.39 -6.33 20.46
CA ARG A 18 -6.70 -7.63 20.57
C ARG A 18 -6.65 -8.15 22.01
N GLN A 19 -6.47 -7.27 22.99
CA GLN A 19 -6.49 -7.63 24.42
C GLN A 19 -7.88 -8.10 24.88
N LEU A 20 -8.94 -7.45 24.39
CA LEU A 20 -10.33 -7.80 24.75
C LEU A 20 -10.75 -9.13 24.13
N SER A 21 -10.31 -9.42 22.90
CA SER A 21 -10.60 -10.69 22.23
C SER A 21 -9.46 -11.09 21.29
N PRO A 22 -8.67 -12.12 21.67
CA PRO A 22 -7.65 -12.67 20.80
C PRO A 22 -8.19 -13.27 19.50
N ALA A 23 -9.49 -13.60 19.42
CA ALA A 23 -10.12 -14.17 18.22
C ALA A 23 -10.70 -13.12 17.26
N LEU A 24 -10.68 -11.83 17.64
CA LEU A 24 -11.26 -10.78 16.82
C LEU A 24 -10.43 -10.57 15.55
N HIS A 25 -11.09 -10.52 14.39
CA HIS A 25 -10.45 -10.15 13.13
C HIS A 25 -10.38 -8.62 12.99
N ILE A 26 -9.18 -8.07 12.94
CA ILE A 26 -8.90 -6.64 12.97
C ILE A 26 -8.37 -6.18 11.61
N ILE A 27 -9.15 -5.31 10.96
CA ILE A 27 -8.74 -4.58 9.76
C ILE A 27 -8.52 -3.12 10.15
N ALA A 28 -7.30 -2.64 9.97
CA ALA A 28 -6.90 -1.26 10.26
C ALA A 28 -6.59 -0.49 8.97
N ARG A 29 -7.05 0.76 8.89
CA ARG A 29 -6.63 1.70 7.85
C ARG A 29 -5.47 2.54 8.38
N THR A 30 -4.50 2.85 7.53
CA THR A 30 -3.46 3.83 7.84
C THR A 30 -3.24 4.77 6.67
N ARG A 31 -2.89 6.02 6.95
CA ARG A 31 -2.39 6.91 5.90
C ARG A 31 -1.01 6.44 5.44
N TYR A 32 -0.14 6.05 6.38
CA TYR A 32 1.30 5.93 6.15
C TYR A 32 1.74 4.48 5.89
N LEU A 33 2.48 4.27 4.80
CA LEU A 33 3.07 2.96 4.47
C LEU A 33 3.98 2.41 5.58
N ARG A 34 4.74 3.31 6.24
CA ARG A 34 5.65 2.97 7.35
C ARG A 34 4.95 2.36 8.57
N ASP A 35 3.66 2.63 8.76
CA ASP A 35 2.93 2.19 9.95
C ASP A 35 2.33 0.78 9.78
N ILE A 36 2.44 0.18 8.58
CA ILE A 36 1.86 -1.13 8.26
C ILE A 36 2.42 -2.22 9.18
N GLU A 37 3.74 -2.32 9.28
CA GLU A 37 4.38 -3.37 10.08
C GLU A 37 4.09 -3.17 11.56
N ASP A 38 4.15 -1.93 12.04
CA ASP A 38 3.83 -1.59 13.42
C ASP A 38 2.39 -2.00 13.79
N LEU A 39 1.42 -1.79 12.91
CA LEU A 39 0.02 -2.17 13.14
C LEU A 39 -0.16 -3.69 13.10
N ARG A 40 0.54 -4.41 12.21
CA ARG A 40 0.56 -5.88 12.19
C ARG A 40 1.11 -6.45 13.49
N VAL A 41 2.29 -5.98 13.93
CA VAL A 41 2.92 -6.40 15.18
C VAL A 41 2.04 -6.09 16.40
N THR A 42 1.28 -4.99 16.35
CA THR A 42 0.33 -4.62 17.42
C THR A 42 -0.90 -5.54 17.47
N GLY A 43 -1.15 -6.31 16.41
CA GLY A 43 -2.20 -7.34 16.36
C GLY A 43 -3.28 -7.09 15.31
N ALA A 44 -3.06 -6.22 14.33
CA ALA A 44 -3.94 -6.12 13.16
C ALA A 44 -3.71 -7.30 12.21
N ASP A 45 -4.80 -7.93 11.75
CA ASP A 45 -4.73 -9.04 10.79
C ASP A 45 -4.54 -8.54 9.36
N GLN A 46 -5.13 -7.39 9.04
CA GLN A 46 -5.00 -6.73 7.75
C GLN A 46 -4.82 -5.22 7.93
N VAL A 47 -3.93 -4.63 7.13
CA VAL A 47 -3.69 -3.19 7.13
C VAL A 47 -3.84 -2.64 5.71
N VAL A 48 -4.62 -1.57 5.57
CA VAL A 48 -4.91 -0.92 4.29
C VAL A 48 -4.29 0.49 4.28
N PRO A 49 -3.23 0.74 3.50
CA PRO A 49 -2.63 2.06 3.38
C PRO A 49 -3.33 2.96 2.36
N GLU A 50 -3.37 4.27 2.61
CA GLU A 50 -3.95 5.27 1.69
C GLU A 50 -2.93 5.94 0.77
N GLU A 51 -1.72 6.20 1.28
CA GLU A 51 -0.66 6.87 0.52
C GLU A 51 -0.35 6.16 -0.80
N PHE A 52 -0.52 4.84 -0.81
CA PHE A 52 -0.20 4.03 -1.96
C PHE A 52 -1.09 4.33 -3.17
N GLU A 53 -2.41 4.38 -2.99
CA GLU A 53 -3.34 4.73 -4.06
C GLU A 53 -3.13 6.17 -4.55
N THR A 54 -2.79 7.08 -3.63
CA THR A 54 -2.46 8.47 -4.01
C THR A 54 -1.20 8.52 -4.88
N SER A 55 -0.19 7.69 -4.58
CA SER A 55 1.03 7.61 -5.40
C SER A 55 0.79 7.00 -6.79
N ILE A 56 -0.08 6.00 -6.89
CA ILE A 56 -0.48 5.38 -8.18
C ILE A 56 -1.23 6.39 -9.05
N GLU A 57 -2.09 7.21 -8.44
CA GLU A 57 -2.81 8.26 -9.16
C GLU A 57 -1.84 9.31 -9.70
N ILE A 58 -0.92 9.81 -8.88
CA ILE A 58 0.11 10.76 -9.32
C ILE A 58 0.95 10.17 -10.47
N PHE A 59 1.37 8.91 -10.35
CA PHE A 59 2.10 8.20 -11.41
C PHE A 59 1.29 8.11 -12.71
N SER A 60 0.00 7.79 -12.61
CA SER A 60 -0.90 7.71 -13.76
C SER A 60 -1.08 9.06 -14.45
N LEU A 61 -1.21 10.15 -13.69
CA LEU A 61 -1.28 11.51 -14.21
C LEU A 61 0.01 11.91 -14.96
N VAL A 62 1.17 11.50 -14.44
CA VAL A 62 2.46 11.74 -15.11
C VAL A 62 2.53 11.00 -16.45
N LEU A 63 2.19 9.70 -16.50
CA LEU A 63 2.18 8.95 -17.76
C LEU A 63 1.17 9.50 -18.77
N GLN A 64 0.01 9.95 -18.28
CA GLN A 64 -1.00 10.60 -19.11
C GLN A 64 -0.46 11.92 -19.71
N HIS A 65 0.28 12.71 -18.94
CA HIS A 65 0.93 13.92 -19.45
C HIS A 65 1.92 13.61 -20.59
N TYR A 66 2.65 12.50 -20.47
CA TYR A 66 3.53 11.98 -21.52
C TYR A 66 2.80 11.23 -22.66
N ARG A 67 1.46 11.32 -22.71
CA ARG A 67 0.59 10.75 -23.76
C ARG A 67 0.74 9.23 -23.91
N MET A 68 1.04 8.54 -22.83
CA MET A 68 1.04 7.08 -22.83
C MET A 68 -0.36 6.53 -23.13
N PRO A 69 -0.48 5.41 -23.87
CA PRO A 69 -1.77 4.80 -24.13
C PRO A 69 -2.47 4.41 -22.82
N ALA A 70 -3.77 4.68 -22.70
CA ALA A 70 -4.54 4.39 -21.48
C ALA A 70 -4.40 2.93 -21.03
N ARG A 71 -4.35 1.97 -21.99
CA ARG A 71 -4.12 0.55 -21.70
C ARG A 71 -2.81 0.31 -20.91
N VAL A 72 -1.75 1.03 -21.26
CA VAL A 72 -0.42 0.89 -20.64
C VAL A 72 -0.45 1.48 -19.24
N ILE A 73 -1.07 2.66 -19.08
CA ILE A 73 -1.23 3.30 -17.76
C ILE A 73 -1.99 2.37 -16.82
N THR A 74 -3.13 1.82 -17.27
CA THR A 74 -3.94 0.90 -16.46
C THR A 74 -3.16 -0.38 -16.13
N GLU A 75 -2.50 -1.00 -17.10
CA GLU A 75 -1.71 -2.22 -16.85
C GLU A 75 -0.61 -1.99 -15.81
N LYS A 76 0.16 -0.90 -15.95
CA LYS A 76 1.25 -0.53 -15.05
C LYS A 76 0.73 -0.19 -13.66
N ALA A 77 -0.34 0.59 -13.56
CA ALA A 77 -0.99 0.92 -12.29
C ALA A 77 -1.49 -0.34 -11.55
N GLU A 78 -2.13 -1.28 -12.26
CA GLU A 78 -2.59 -2.54 -11.66
C GLU A 78 -1.42 -3.43 -11.22
N ARG A 79 -0.34 -3.50 -12.00
CA ARG A 79 0.85 -4.29 -11.62
C ARG A 79 1.49 -3.74 -10.35
N ILE A 80 1.75 -2.43 -10.31
CA ILE A 80 2.29 -1.76 -9.10
C ILE A 80 1.37 -2.03 -7.91
N ARG A 81 0.04 -1.93 -8.11
CA ARG A 81 -0.94 -2.20 -7.05
C ARG A 81 -0.80 -3.62 -6.48
N GLN A 82 -0.77 -4.62 -7.35
CA GLN A 82 -0.67 -6.03 -6.97
C GLN A 82 0.64 -6.34 -6.24
N GLU A 83 1.77 -5.84 -6.77
CA GLU A 83 3.09 -6.07 -6.21
C GLU A 83 3.29 -5.33 -4.89
N GLY A 84 2.87 -4.06 -4.79
CA GLY A 84 2.89 -3.31 -3.55
C GLY A 84 2.09 -3.99 -2.44
N TYR A 85 0.85 -4.39 -2.72
CA TYR A 85 0.06 -5.14 -1.73
C TYR A 85 0.66 -6.50 -1.38
N ALA A 86 1.36 -7.17 -2.31
CA ALA A 86 2.07 -8.41 -2.02
C ALA A 86 3.28 -8.20 -1.10
N LEU A 87 4.07 -7.14 -1.30
CA LEU A 87 5.20 -6.79 -0.44
C LEU A 87 4.77 -6.43 0.98
N PHE A 88 3.71 -5.62 1.12
CA PHE A 88 3.17 -5.24 2.43
C PHE A 88 2.49 -6.41 3.16
N ARG A 89 2.00 -7.41 2.42
CA ARG A 89 1.51 -8.67 3.02
C ARG A 89 2.64 -9.58 3.52
N LYS A 90 3.84 -9.48 2.95
CA LYS A 90 5.02 -10.31 3.28
C LYS A 90 6.01 -9.66 4.24
N GLY A 91 5.78 -8.41 4.67
CA GLY A 91 6.67 -7.70 5.59
C GLY A 91 8.03 -7.31 4.99
N GLN A 92 8.12 -7.16 3.65
CA GLN A 92 9.37 -6.78 2.97
C GLN A 92 9.26 -5.38 2.36
N PRO A 93 10.20 -4.45 2.67
CA PRO A 93 10.22 -3.11 2.08
C PRO A 93 10.91 -3.14 0.71
N GLY A 94 10.15 -3.22 -0.38
CA GLY A 94 10.70 -3.34 -1.75
C GLY A 94 10.11 -2.40 -2.80
N LEU A 95 9.38 -1.35 -2.43
CA LEU A 95 8.67 -0.50 -3.42
C LEU A 95 9.63 0.21 -4.41
N LYS A 96 10.83 0.58 -3.96
CA LYS A 96 11.85 1.21 -4.83
C LYS A 96 12.34 0.27 -5.93
N GLU A 97 12.43 -1.02 -5.65
CA GLU A 97 12.93 -2.03 -6.61
C GLU A 97 11.89 -2.31 -7.69
N ILE A 98 10.60 -2.29 -7.33
CA ILE A 98 9.50 -2.43 -8.30
C ILE A 98 9.49 -1.27 -9.28
N VAL A 99 9.50 -0.03 -8.76
CA VAL A 99 9.42 1.18 -9.60
C VAL A 99 10.65 1.27 -10.52
N ALA A 100 11.84 0.91 -10.03
CA ALA A 100 13.04 0.86 -10.86
C ALA A 100 12.92 -0.17 -11.98
N LYS A 101 12.45 -1.38 -11.68
CA LYS A 101 12.27 -2.44 -12.68
C LYS A 101 11.22 -2.10 -13.74
N GLU A 102 10.10 -1.52 -13.33
CA GLU A 102 9.04 -1.11 -14.24
C GLU A 102 9.43 0.08 -15.12
N ALA A 103 10.26 0.99 -14.61
CA ALA A 103 10.82 2.10 -15.37
C ALA A 103 11.81 1.60 -16.42
N ASP A 104 12.68 0.65 -16.08
CA ASP A 104 13.61 0.03 -17.03
C ASP A 104 12.85 -0.69 -18.16
N ASP A 105 11.77 -1.41 -17.85
CA ASP A 105 10.91 -2.06 -18.86
C ASP A 105 10.19 -1.07 -19.81
N LEU A 106 10.09 0.22 -19.46
CA LEU A 106 9.53 1.27 -20.34
C LEU A 106 10.55 1.79 -21.37
N TYR A 107 11.84 1.48 -21.20
CA TYR A 107 12.93 1.90 -22.11
C TYR A 107 13.49 0.75 -22.96
N VAL A 108 12.94 -0.47 -22.84
CA VAL A 108 13.29 -1.61 -23.70
C VAL A 108 12.23 -1.76 -24.79
N ASP A 109 12.15 -0.77 -25.68
CA ASP A 109 11.54 -0.95 -27.00
C ASP A 109 12.18 0.07 -27.97
N ASP A 110 13.41 -0.27 -28.41
CA ASP A 110 14.10 0.20 -29.63
C ASP A 110 15.11 -0.89 -30.08
#